data_AF-A0A5T0II64-F1
#
_entry.id   AF-A0A5T0II64-F1
#
_cell.length_a   1.000
_cell.length_b   1.000
_cell.length_c   1.000
_cell.angle_alpha   90.00
_cell.angle_beta   90.00
_cell.angle_gamma   90.00
#
_symmetry.space_group_name_H-M   'P 1'
#
loop_
_entity.id
_entity.type
_entity.pdbx_description
1 polymer ?
#
loop_
_entity_poly.entity_id
_entity_poly.type
_entity_poly.pdbx_seq_one_letter_code
_entity_poly.pdbx_strand_id
1 'polypeptide(L)'
;MIVLFQFGRMLETYLGALCFIFIYFIGGLLCSLLSVFYVYFDFKYFGENINVIGASGAICVLMGFYAVIDKNSTKGLIVAILLMSFVPLLMGVNVAWYGHIFGFMCGYILAKIKEVK
;
A
#
# COMPACT_ATOMS: atom_id res chain seq x y z
N MET A 1 -8.33 -5.32 8.51
CA MET A 1 -9.16 -4.20 8.98
C MET A 1 -8.56 -3.48 10.18
N ILE A 2 -7.94 -4.18 11.14
CA ILE A 2 -7.27 -3.53 12.30
C ILE A 2 -6.18 -2.51 11.89
N VAL A 3 -5.36 -2.85 10.89
CA VAL A 3 -4.30 -1.96 10.36
C VAL A 3 -4.91 -0.70 9.75
N LEU A 4 -6.01 -0.82 9.01
CA LEU A 4 -6.74 0.34 8.47
C LEU A 4 -7.28 1.21 9.61
N PHE A 5 -7.86 0.62 10.65
CA PHE A 5 -8.36 1.38 11.78
C PHE A 5 -7.22 2.12 12.49
N GLN A 6 -6.08 1.46 12.73
CA GLN A 6 -4.94 2.07 13.40
C GLN A 6 -4.31 3.20 12.58
N PHE A 7 -3.83 2.92 11.36
CA PHE A 7 -3.19 3.95 10.53
C PHE A 7 -4.17 4.98 10.00
N GLY A 8 -5.40 4.56 9.68
CA GLY A 8 -6.46 5.45 9.24
C GLY A 8 -6.82 6.46 10.31
N ARG A 9 -7.03 6.02 11.55
CA ARG A 9 -7.36 6.95 12.64
C ARG A 9 -6.21 7.92 12.96
N MET A 10 -4.96 7.43 12.96
CA MET A 10 -3.78 8.28 13.16
C MET A 10 -3.68 9.35 12.08
N LEU A 11 -3.80 8.97 10.80
CA LEU A 11 -3.68 9.89 9.67
C LEU A 11 -4.88 10.83 9.56
N GLU A 12 -6.11 10.35 9.81
CA GLU A 12 -7.31 11.19 9.85
C GLU A 12 -7.19 12.27 10.92
N THR A 13 -6.68 11.93 12.10
CA THR A 13 -6.48 12.89 13.20
C THR A 13 -5.38 13.90 12.86
N TYR A 14 -4.32 13.47 12.18
CA TYR A 14 -3.19 14.34 11.82
C TYR A 14 -3.47 15.25 10.61
N LEU A 15 -4.24 14.77 9.61
CA LEU A 15 -4.45 15.46 8.33
C LEU A 15 -5.85 16.05 8.18
N GLY A 16 -6.80 15.64 9.01
CA GLY A 16 -8.23 15.85 8.81
C GLY A 16 -8.87 14.83 7.86
N ALA A 17 -10.18 14.63 8.00
CA ALA A 17 -10.94 13.61 7.29
C ALA A 17 -10.89 13.77 5.76
N LEU A 18 -11.01 15.00 5.23
CA LEU A 18 -10.99 15.23 3.79
C LEU A 18 -9.66 14.80 3.16
N CYS A 19 -8.54 15.22 3.74
CA CYS A 19 -7.22 14.89 3.21
C CYS A 19 -6.95 13.38 3.33
N PHE A 20 -7.33 12.77 4.46
CA PHE A 20 -7.25 11.32 4.64
C PHE A 20 -8.02 10.55 3.55
N ILE A 21 -9.27 10.96 3.27
CA ILE A 21 -10.09 10.33 2.22
C ILE A 21 -9.40 10.45 0.86
N PHE A 22 -8.86 11.63 0.51
CA PHE A 22 -8.13 11.80 -0.75
C PHE A 22 -6.90 10.89 -0.85
N ILE A 23 -6.09 10.80 0.21
CA ILE A 23 -4.90 9.93 0.21
C ILE A 23 -5.29 8.47 0.07
N TYR A 24 -6.29 8.02 0.85
CA TYR A 24 -6.76 6.64 0.81
C TYR A 24 -7.34 6.28 -0.57
N PHE A 25 -8.20 7.14 -1.11
CA PHE A 25 -8.90 6.88 -2.36
C PHE A 25 -7.99 7.03 -3.58
N ILE A 26 -7.30 8.16 -3.72
CA ILE A 26 -6.42 8.41 -4.87
C ILE A 26 -5.19 7.52 -4.83
N GLY A 27 -4.56 7.37 -3.66
CA GLY A 27 -3.42 6.45 -3.53
C GLY A 27 -3.82 5.00 -3.77
N GLY A 28 -5.01 4.59 -3.29
CA GLY A 28 -5.58 3.27 -3.58
C GLY A 28 -5.82 3.05 -5.07
N LEU A 29 -6.39 4.04 -5.77
CA LEU A 29 -6.57 4.00 -7.22
C LEU A 29 -5.23 3.88 -7.98
N LEU A 30 -4.22 4.65 -7.58
CA LEU A 30 -2.88 4.57 -8.19
C LEU A 30 -2.24 3.20 -7.97
N CYS A 31 -2.34 2.65 -6.76
CA CYS A 31 -1.89 1.30 -6.45
C CYS A 31 -2.59 0.25 -7.31
N SER A 32 -3.91 0.36 -7.46
CA SER A 32 -4.69 -0.55 -8.31
C SER A 32 -4.28 -0.43 -9.78
N LEU A 33 -4.02 0.77 -10.28
CA LEU A 33 -3.58 0.98 -11.66
C LEU A 33 -2.20 0.32 -11.93
N LEU A 34 -1.25 0.46 -11.01
CA LEU A 34 0.05 -0.22 -11.08
C LEU A 34 -0.11 -1.74 -11.01
N SER A 35 -1.01 -2.22 -10.16
CA SER A 35 -1.31 -3.65 -10.03
C SER A 35 -1.92 -4.22 -11.32
N VAL A 36 -2.82 -3.48 -11.98
CA VAL A 36 -3.39 -3.86 -13.29
C VAL A 36 -2.30 -3.94 -14.35
N PHE A 37 -1.36 -2.98 -14.38
CA PHE A 37 -0.23 -3.02 -15.31
C PHE A 37 0.63 -4.29 -15.11
N TYR A 38 0.91 -4.64 -13.85
CA TYR A 38 1.64 -5.87 -13.53
C TYR A 38 0.88 -7.13 -13.96
N VAL A 39 -0.41 -7.23 -13.63
CA VAL A 39 -1.24 -8.39 -14.03
C VAL A 39 -1.34 -8.52 -15.54
N TYR A 40 -1.47 -7.41 -16.27
CA TYR A 40 -1.49 -7.42 -17.73
C TYR A 40 -0.16 -7.90 -18.32
N PHE A 41 0.96 -7.45 -17.78
CA PHE A 41 2.28 -7.92 -18.17
C PHE A 41 2.39 -9.43 -17.93
N ASP A 42 2.02 -9.89 -16.74
CA ASP A 42 2.12 -11.29 -16.37
C ASP A 42 1.26 -12.19 -17.27
N PHE A 43 0.01 -11.80 -17.51
CA PHE A 43 -0.89 -12.46 -18.45
C PHE A 43 -0.30 -12.55 -19.87
N LYS A 44 0.36 -11.49 -20.35
CA LYS A 44 0.90 -11.43 -21.72
C LYS A 44 2.14 -12.31 -21.91
N TYR A 45 3.01 -12.41 -20.91
CA TYR A 45 4.32 -13.07 -21.03
C TYR A 45 4.34 -14.48 -20.44
N PHE A 46 3.55 -14.74 -19.40
CA PHE A 46 3.53 -16.01 -18.67
C PHE A 46 2.18 -16.73 -18.80
N GLY A 47 1.14 -16.05 -19.30
CA GLY A 47 -0.18 -16.66 -19.53
C GLY A 47 -0.97 -16.91 -18.25
N GLU A 48 -0.51 -16.43 -17.09
CA GLU A 48 -1.23 -16.62 -15.84
C GLU A 48 -2.41 -15.66 -15.73
N ASN A 49 -3.53 -16.17 -15.23
CA ASN A 49 -4.71 -15.37 -14.95
C ASN A 49 -4.75 -15.07 -13.45
N ILE A 50 -4.22 -13.89 -13.07
CA ILE A 50 -4.12 -13.48 -11.67
C ILE A 50 -5.33 -12.62 -11.31
N ASN A 51 -6.11 -13.05 -10.31
CA ASN A 51 -7.20 -12.26 -9.76
C ASN A 51 -6.73 -11.51 -8.51
N VAL A 52 -7.03 -10.21 -8.45
CA VAL A 52 -6.61 -9.31 -7.37
C VAL A 52 -7.83 -8.77 -6.66
N ILE A 53 -7.99 -9.12 -5.39
CA ILE A 53 -9.10 -8.65 -4.56
C ILE A 53 -8.54 -8.23 -3.20
N GLY A 54 -8.94 -7.05 -2.73
CA GLY A 54 -8.72 -6.63 -1.36
C GLY A 54 -8.42 -5.15 -1.19
N ALA A 55 -8.54 -4.69 0.05
CA ALA A 55 -8.21 -3.32 0.45
C ALA A 55 -6.73 -3.15 0.85
N SER A 56 -5.94 -4.23 0.90
CA SER A 56 -4.58 -4.21 1.48
C SER A 56 -3.65 -3.23 0.76
N GLY A 57 -3.75 -3.07 -0.56
CA GLY A 57 -2.97 -2.08 -1.30
C GLY A 57 -3.21 -0.65 -0.82
N ALA A 58 -4.47 -0.25 -0.62
CA ALA A 58 -4.81 1.07 -0.08
C ALA A 58 -4.34 1.24 1.39
N ILE A 59 -4.34 0.17 2.18
CA ILE A 59 -3.76 0.19 3.54
C ILE A 59 -2.25 0.40 3.46
N CYS A 60 -1.57 -0.19 2.48
CA CYS A 60 -0.14 0.03 2.26
C CYS A 60 0.18 1.48 1.86
N VAL A 61 -0.71 2.16 1.15
CA VAL A 61 -0.61 3.62 0.91
C VAL A 61 -0.57 4.37 2.23
N LEU A 62 -1.46 4.06 3.18
CA LEU A 62 -1.45 4.72 4.48
C LEU A 62 -0.15 4.45 5.24
N MET A 63 0.35 3.21 5.22
CA MET A 63 1.63 2.86 5.85
C MET A 63 2.82 3.59 5.20
N GLY A 64 2.85 3.66 3.86
CA GLY A 64 3.88 4.39 3.12
C GLY A 64 3.84 5.89 3.38
N PHE A 65 2.64 6.46 3.48
CA PHE A 65 2.46 7.87 3.83
C PHE A 65 2.96 8.14 5.26
N TYR A 66 2.56 7.30 6.21
CA TYR A 66 2.98 7.42 7.61
C TYR A 66 4.49 7.25 7.79
N ALA A 67 5.14 6.44 6.96
CA ALA A 67 6.59 6.27 6.97
C ALA A 67 7.38 7.55 6.67
N VAL A 68 6.76 8.56 6.04
CA VAL A 68 7.38 9.89 5.85
C VAL A 68 7.18 10.78 7.08
N ILE A 69 6.03 10.65 7.75
CA ILE A 69 5.70 11.40 8.98
C ILE A 69 6.63 10.97 10.12
N ASP A 70 6.71 9.67 10.38
CA ASP A 70 7.54 9.12 11.45
C ASP A 70 8.68 8.28 10.88
N LYS A 71 9.85 8.91 10.77
CA LYS A 71 11.07 8.29 10.25
C LYS A 71 11.60 7.17 11.14
N ASN A 72 11.25 7.17 12.43
CA ASN A 72 11.73 6.16 13.37
C ASN A 72 11.02 4.82 13.13
N SER A 73 9.74 4.84 12.79
CA SER A 73 8.97 3.61 12.48
C SER A 73 9.17 3.10 11.05
N THR A 74 9.72 3.89 10.12
CA THR A 74 9.89 3.51 8.70
C THR A 74 10.51 2.13 8.51
N LYS A 75 11.60 1.81 9.21
CA LYS A 75 12.29 0.52 9.08
C LYS A 75 11.37 -0.64 9.49
N GLY A 76 10.64 -0.46 10.58
CA GLY A 76 9.66 -1.45 11.06
C GLY A 76 8.52 -1.64 10.07
N LEU A 77 8.02 -0.55 9.45
CA LEU A 77 6.99 -0.62 8.42
C LEU A 77 7.48 -1.35 7.17
N ILE A 78 8.69 -1.06 6.70
CA ILE A 78 9.28 -1.78 5.55
C ILE A 78 9.37 -3.28 5.87
N VAL A 79 9.86 -3.65 7.06
CA VAL A 79 9.90 -5.06 7.48
C VAL A 79 8.50 -5.67 7.51
N ALA A 80 7.50 -4.96 8.03
CA ALA A 80 6.11 -5.43 8.04
C ALA A 80 5.57 -5.67 6.63
N ILE A 81 5.83 -4.75 5.68
CA ILE A 81 5.45 -4.91 4.27
C ILE A 81 6.11 -6.16 3.67
N LEU A 82 7.42 -6.35 3.90
CA LEU A 82 8.16 -7.49 3.37
C LEU A 82 7.62 -8.80 3.94
N LEU A 83 7.42 -8.87 5.25
CA LEU A 83 6.90 -10.07 5.90
C LEU A 83 5.50 -10.43 5.39
N MET A 84 4.55 -9.49 5.37
CA MET A 84 3.19 -9.78 4.91
C MET A 84 3.10 -10.05 3.40
N SER A 85 4.09 -9.64 2.62
CA SER A 85 4.15 -9.88 1.18
C SER A 85 4.75 -11.23 0.85
N PHE A 86 5.87 -11.60 1.50
CA PHE A 86 6.67 -12.75 1.09
C PHE A 86 6.51 -13.95 2.00
N VAL A 87 6.17 -13.80 3.30
CA VAL A 87 5.94 -14.97 4.17
C VAL A 87 4.76 -15.81 3.68
N PRO A 88 3.57 -15.25 3.36
CA PRO A 88 2.47 -16.04 2.82
C PRO A 88 2.84 -16.72 1.50
N LEU A 89 3.58 -16.02 0.64
CA LEU A 89 4.05 -16.55 -0.64
C LEU A 89 4.95 -17.78 -0.45
N LEU A 90 5.89 -17.72 0.50
CA LEU A 90 6.77 -18.84 0.86
C LEU A 90 6.00 -20.03 1.48
N MET A 91 4.84 -19.76 2.08
CA MET A 91 3.93 -20.79 2.60
C MET A 91 2.97 -21.34 1.53
N GLY A 92 3.13 -20.94 0.26
CA GLY A 92 2.29 -21.38 -0.85
C GLY A 92 0.94 -20.67 -0.96
N VAL A 93 0.72 -19.60 -0.19
CA VAL A 93 -0.49 -18.77 -0.27
C VAL A 93 -0.28 -17.66 -1.28
N ASN A 94 -1.08 -17.66 -2.35
CA ASN A 94 -1.05 -16.60 -3.34
C ASN A 94 -1.65 -15.31 -2.74
N VAL A 95 -0.81 -14.29 -2.62
CA VAL A 95 -1.18 -12.95 -2.14
C VAL A 95 -0.68 -11.94 -3.16
N ALA A 96 -1.45 -10.88 -3.39
CA ALA A 96 -1.08 -9.77 -4.28
C ALA A 96 0.05 -8.90 -3.69
N TRP A 97 1.22 -9.51 -3.51
CA TRP A 97 2.42 -8.92 -2.88
C TRP A 97 2.88 -7.64 -3.58
N TYR A 98 2.75 -7.58 -4.91
CA TYR A 98 3.03 -6.38 -5.70
C TYR A 98 2.11 -5.21 -5.31
N GLY A 99 0.85 -5.48 -4.99
CA GLY A 99 -0.08 -4.48 -4.49
C GLY A 99 0.36 -3.87 -3.16
N HIS A 100 1.03 -4.65 -2.31
CA HIS A 100 1.60 -4.12 -1.06
C HIS A 100 2.76 -3.16 -1.33
N ILE A 101 3.65 -3.52 -2.24
CA ILE A 101 4.83 -2.71 -2.61
C ILE A 101 4.39 -1.43 -3.32
N PHE A 102 3.52 -1.54 -4.33
CA PHE A 102 2.99 -0.39 -5.06
C PHE A 102 2.21 0.55 -4.14
N GLY A 103 1.38 0.00 -3.25
CA GLY A 103 0.66 0.80 -2.27
C GLY A 103 1.62 1.59 -1.38
N PHE A 104 2.62 0.93 -0.79
CA PHE A 104 3.61 1.61 0.05
C PHE A 104 4.37 2.71 -0.70
N MET A 105 4.81 2.42 -1.93
CA MET A 105 5.49 3.40 -2.78
C MET A 105 4.59 4.60 -3.10
N CYS A 106 3.34 4.37 -3.53
CA CYS A 106 2.39 5.44 -3.81
C CYS A 106 2.17 6.33 -2.59
N GLY A 107 1.95 5.72 -1.41
CA GLY A 107 1.79 6.46 -0.15
C GLY A 107 2.99 7.32 0.20
N TYR A 108 4.19 6.75 0.11
CA TYR A 108 5.43 7.45 0.40
C TYR A 108 5.64 8.64 -0.54
N ILE A 109 5.41 8.44 -1.85
CA ILE A 109 5.52 9.50 -2.86
C ILE A 109 4.48 10.60 -2.60
N LEU A 110 3.22 10.25 -2.32
CA LEU A 110 2.16 11.22 -2.02
C LEU A 110 2.49 12.06 -0.79
N ALA A 111 3.06 11.47 0.26
CA ALA A 111 3.51 12.22 1.44
C ALA A 111 4.65 13.19 1.13
N LYS A 112 5.59 12.80 0.25
CA LYS A 112 6.66 13.68 -0.21
C LYS A 112 6.13 14.85 -1.06
N ILE A 113 5.20 14.59 -1.97
CA ILE A 113 4.57 15.62 -2.81
C ILE A 113 3.79 16.63 -1.96
N LYS A 114 3.11 16.16 -0.90
CA LYS A 114 2.40 17.03 0.04
C LYS A 114 3.34 17.86 0.95
N GLU A 115 4.66 17.73 0.79
CA GLU A 115 5.68 18.39 1.63
C GLU A 115 5.42 18.22 3.14
N VAL A 116 5.05 17.01 3.56
CA VAL A 116 4.86 16.71 4.98
C VAL A 116 6.22 16.85 5.69
N LYS A 117 6.36 17.90 6.51
CA LYS A 117 7.54 18.19 7.33
C LYS A 117 7.34 17.75 8.77
#